data_AF-A0A8S0Q657-F1
#
_entry.id   AF-A0A8S0Q657-F1
#
_cell.length_a   1.000
_cell.length_b   1.000
_cell.length_c   1.000
_cell.angle_alpha   90.00
_cell.angle_beta   90.00
_cell.angle_gamma   90.00
#
_symmetry.space_group_name_H-M   'P 1'
#
loop_
_entity.id
_entity.type
_entity.pdbx_description
1 polymer ?
#
loop_
_entity_poly.entity_id
_entity_poly.type
_entity_poly.pdbx_seq_one_letter_code
_entity_poly.pdbx_strand_id
1 'polypeptide(L)'
;MGRILEKLQLQSTLVNTKGYETLLNLVENTASDSFDLYYGLFMYNKNAMEQLERLDLTFESLKKELFGHLHEVLRKQLFGKSEESPRLVLSKLPKKLPKNGTSLLPASTSETETVVNNNN
;
A
#
# COMPACT_ATOMS: atom_id res chain seq x y z
N MET A 1 0.89 13.58 -20.04
CA MET A 1 1.77 12.38 -20.18
C MET A 1 3.18 12.75 -20.59
N GLY A 2 3.40 13.45 -21.70
CA GLY A 2 4.73 13.89 -22.16
C GLY A 2 5.66 14.43 -21.07
N ARG A 3 5.22 15.48 -20.35
CA ARG A 3 5.98 16.05 -19.21
C ARG A 3 6.22 15.10 -18.03
N ILE A 4 5.33 14.13 -17.81
CA ILE A 4 5.53 13.11 -16.77
C ILE A 4 6.66 12.18 -17.22
N LEU A 5 6.62 11.74 -18.48
CA LEU A 5 7.66 10.91 -19.09
C LEU A 5 9.01 11.63 -19.17
N GLU A 6 9.03 12.94 -19.49
CA GLU A 6 10.22 13.79 -19.44
C GLU A 6 10.87 13.79 -18.04
N LYS A 7 10.05 13.91 -16.98
CA LYS A 7 10.55 13.86 -15.59
C LYS A 7 11.15 12.51 -15.19
N LEU A 8 10.80 11.42 -15.89
CA LEU A 8 11.44 10.11 -15.73
C LEU A 8 12.80 10.02 -16.45
N GLN A 9 13.20 11.07 -17.19
CA GLN A 9 14.48 11.18 -17.89
C GLN A 9 14.74 10.01 -18.84
N LEU A 10 13.72 9.60 -19.60
CA LEU A 10 13.82 8.49 -20.53
C LEU A 10 14.97 8.70 -21.52
N GLN A 11 15.76 7.66 -21.74
CA GLN A 11 16.89 7.65 -22.68
C GLN A 11 16.74 6.47 -23.64
N SER A 12 17.14 6.69 -24.89
CA SER A 12 17.24 5.60 -25.85
C SER A 12 18.27 4.56 -25.38
N THR A 13 17.97 3.29 -25.61
CA THR A 13 18.83 2.15 -25.28
C THR A 13 19.09 1.31 -26.54
N LEU A 14 20.07 0.40 -26.46
CA LEU A 14 20.39 -0.52 -27.57
C LEU A 14 19.29 -1.54 -27.88
N VAL A 15 18.32 -1.72 -26.97
CA VAL A 15 17.28 -2.77 -27.05
C VAL A 15 15.88 -2.19 -26.95
N ASN A 16 15.68 -0.98 -27.48
CA ASN A 16 14.37 -0.36 -27.49
C ASN A 16 13.32 -1.25 -28.18
N THR A 17 12.13 -1.29 -27.61
CA THR A 17 10.96 -1.82 -28.30
C THR A 17 10.30 -0.71 -29.09
N LYS A 18 9.54 -1.06 -30.15
CA LYS A 18 8.77 -0.07 -30.93
C LYS A 18 7.81 0.77 -30.06
N GLY A 19 7.23 0.16 -29.03
CA GLY A 19 6.38 0.86 -28.06
C GLY A 19 7.17 1.89 -27.26
N TYR A 20 8.38 1.55 -26.83
CA TYR A 20 9.25 2.48 -26.13
C TYR A 20 9.75 3.62 -27.03
N GLU A 21 10.10 3.35 -28.29
CA GLU A 21 10.44 4.38 -29.28
C GLU A 21 9.29 5.39 -29.47
N THR A 22 8.05 4.90 -29.51
CA THR A 22 6.86 5.76 -29.57
C THR A 22 6.75 6.67 -28.34
N LEU A 23 7.12 6.19 -27.15
CA LEU A 23 7.13 7.01 -25.93
C LEU A 23 8.23 8.07 -25.97
N LEU A 24 9.42 7.74 -26.47
CA LEU A 24 10.52 8.71 -26.66
C LEU A 24 10.08 9.83 -27.61
N ASN A 25 9.48 9.48 -28.75
CA ASN A 25 8.96 10.45 -29.71
C ASN A 25 7.84 11.30 -29.10
N LEU A 26 6.99 10.72 -28.25
CA LEU A 26 5.96 11.50 -27.55
C LEU A 26 6.60 12.56 -26.64
N VAL A 27 7.66 12.22 -25.90
CA VAL A 27 8.39 13.18 -25.06
C VAL A 27 8.95 14.30 -25.92
N GLU A 28 9.70 13.99 -26.97
CA GLU A 28 10.30 14.99 -27.87
C GLU A 28 9.27 15.99 -28.40
N ASN A 29 8.11 15.49 -28.83
CA ASN A 29 7.05 16.31 -29.43
C ASN A 29 6.22 17.12 -28.42
N THR A 30 6.27 16.82 -27.12
CA THR A 30 5.36 17.45 -26.12
C THR A 30 6.09 18.10 -24.94
N ALA A 31 7.36 17.76 -24.72
CA ALA A 31 8.21 18.41 -23.73
C ALA A 31 8.75 19.76 -24.24
N SER A 32 8.83 19.93 -25.56
CA SER A 32 9.32 21.15 -26.23
C SER A 32 8.46 22.40 -26.00
N ASP A 33 7.21 22.24 -25.55
CA ASP A 33 6.34 23.36 -25.18
C ASP A 33 6.85 24.09 -23.93
N SER A 34 6.52 25.37 -23.77
CA SER A 34 6.83 26.11 -22.54
C SER A 34 6.03 25.58 -21.35
N PHE A 35 6.60 25.70 -20.15
CA PHE A 35 5.87 25.34 -18.93
C PHE A 35 4.57 26.14 -18.79
N ASP A 36 4.60 27.45 -19.09
CA ASP A 36 3.44 28.33 -19.01
C ASP A 36 2.29 27.89 -19.93
N LEU A 37 2.58 27.39 -21.13
CA LEU A 37 1.55 26.85 -22.02
C LEU A 37 0.90 25.61 -21.39
N TYR A 38 1.70 24.68 -20.87
CA TYR A 38 1.19 23.47 -20.23
C TYR A 38 0.40 23.78 -18.96
N TYR A 39 0.88 24.73 -18.16
CA TYR A 39 0.17 25.21 -16.99
C TYR A 39 -1.16 25.89 -17.38
N GLY A 40 -1.16 26.68 -18.44
CA GLY A 40 -2.38 27.24 -19.02
C GLY A 40 -3.41 26.15 -19.39
N LEU A 41 -2.98 25.06 -20.03
CA LEU A 41 -3.88 23.94 -20.34
C LEU A 41 -4.51 23.34 -19.08
N PHE A 42 -3.75 23.22 -17.99
CA PHE A 42 -4.28 22.78 -16.70
C PHE A 42 -5.26 23.79 -16.11
N MET A 43 -4.91 25.08 -16.10
CA MET A 43 -5.71 26.14 -15.48
C MET A 43 -7.04 26.39 -16.19
N TYR A 44 -7.08 26.23 -17.53
CA TYR A 44 -8.25 26.57 -18.34
C TYR A 44 -9.05 25.37 -18.86
N ASN A 45 -8.61 24.13 -18.58
CA ASN A 45 -9.40 22.93 -18.83
C ASN A 45 -10.15 22.53 -17.55
N LYS A 46 -11.48 22.73 -17.55
CA LYS A 46 -12.35 22.38 -16.41
C LYS A 46 -12.25 20.91 -15.95
N ASN A 47 -11.80 20.00 -16.82
CA ASN A 47 -11.66 18.58 -16.52
C ASN A 47 -10.24 18.22 -16.04
N ALA A 48 -9.28 19.14 -16.07
CA ALA A 48 -7.87 18.83 -15.83
C ALA A 48 -7.61 18.22 -14.46
N MET A 49 -8.32 18.72 -13.43
CA MET A 49 -8.22 18.21 -12.07
C MET A 49 -8.73 16.77 -11.96
N GLU A 50 -9.93 16.48 -12.48
CA GLU A 50 -10.49 15.12 -12.49
C GLU A 50 -9.59 14.15 -13.28
N GLN A 51 -9.07 14.57 -14.43
CA GLN A 51 -8.19 13.75 -15.25
C GLN A 51 -6.88 13.42 -14.52
N LEU A 52 -6.31 14.38 -13.78
CA LEU A 52 -5.10 14.17 -13.00
C LEU A 52 -5.35 13.20 -11.85
N GLU A 53 -6.46 13.33 -11.14
CA GLU A 53 -6.84 12.43 -10.05
C GLU A 53 -7.11 11.00 -10.55
N ARG A 54 -7.84 10.86 -11.66
CA ARG A 54 -8.08 9.55 -12.28
C ARG A 54 -6.80 8.86 -12.72
N LEU A 55 -5.83 9.62 -13.21
CA LEU A 55 -4.51 9.10 -13.57
C LEU A 55 -3.79 8.56 -12.32
N ASP A 56 -3.77 9.33 -11.24
CA ASP A 56 -3.13 8.94 -9.97
C ASP A 56 -3.76 7.67 -9.37
N LEU A 57 -5.09 7.63 -9.29
CA LEU A 57 -5.82 6.45 -8.80
C LEU A 57 -5.55 5.21 -9.65
N THR A 58 -5.53 5.36 -10.98
CA THR A 58 -5.23 4.25 -11.90
C THR A 58 -3.79 3.76 -11.72
N PHE A 59 -2.84 4.67 -11.55
CA PHE A 59 -1.43 4.34 -11.34
C PHE A 59 -1.23 3.58 -10.01
N GLU A 60 -1.82 4.06 -8.91
CA GLU A 60 -1.73 3.38 -7.61
C GLU A 60 -2.47 2.04 -7.60
N SER A 61 -3.59 1.91 -8.33
CA SER A 61 -4.27 0.63 -8.50
C SER A 61 -3.38 -0.40 -9.19
N LEU A 62 -2.77 -0.02 -10.32
CA LEU A 62 -1.88 -0.90 -11.07
C LEU A 62 -0.66 -1.31 -10.24
N LYS A 63 -0.08 -0.37 -9.50
CA LYS A 63 1.04 -0.63 -8.59
C LYS A 63 0.66 -1.67 -7.52
N LYS A 64 -0.52 -1.55 -6.89
CA LYS A 64 -1.01 -2.53 -5.91
C LYS A 64 -1.19 -3.92 -6.51
N GLU A 65 -1.72 -4.00 -7.73
CA GLU A 65 -1.87 -5.27 -8.44
C GLU A 65 -0.51 -5.96 -8.68
N LEU A 66 0.49 -5.22 -9.16
CA LEU A 66 1.83 -5.74 -9.40
C LEU A 66 2.49 -6.25 -8.11
N PHE A 67 2.42 -5.49 -7.01
CA PHE A 67 2.95 -5.92 -5.72
C PHE A 67 2.16 -7.10 -5.13
N GLY A 68 0.85 -7.15 -5.33
CA GLY A 68 0.02 -8.29 -4.94
C GLY A 68 0.50 -9.59 -5.58
N HIS A 69 0.76 -9.59 -6.88
CA HIS A 69 1.31 -10.74 -7.60
C HIS A 69 2.72 -11.10 -7.11
N LEU A 70 3.59 -10.11 -6.88
CA LEU A 70 4.92 -10.35 -6.35
C LEU A 70 4.87 -10.98 -4.94
N HIS A 71 4.00 -10.49 -4.07
CA HIS A 71 3.81 -11.04 -2.72
C HIS A 71 3.29 -12.48 -2.76
N GLU A 72 2.41 -12.82 -3.70
CA GLU A 72 1.93 -14.20 -3.90
C GLU A 72 3.08 -15.14 -4.29
N VAL A 73 3.91 -14.72 -5.25
CA VAL A 73 5.08 -15.50 -5.69
C VAL A 73 6.05 -15.73 -4.54
N LEU A 74 6.37 -14.67 -3.79
CA LEU A 74 7.24 -14.77 -2.62
C LEU A 74 6.64 -15.69 -1.55
N ARG A 75 5.34 -15.57 -1.24
CA ARG A 75 4.67 -16.45 -0.26
C ARG A 75 4.80 -17.91 -0.66
N LYS A 76 4.55 -18.24 -1.92
CA LYS A 76 4.69 -19.62 -2.43
C LYS A 76 6.14 -20.11 -2.37
N GLN A 77 7.13 -19.25 -2.62
CA GLN A 77 8.54 -19.65 -2.52
C GLN A 77 9.00 -19.87 -1.06
N LEU A 78 8.55 -19.03 -0.13
CA LEU A 78 8.93 -19.14 1.29
C LEU A 78 8.17 -20.23 2.05
N PHE A 79 6.89 -20.45 1.75
CA PHE A 79 5.99 -21.33 2.52
C PHE A 79 5.42 -22.50 1.71
N GLY A 80 5.53 -22.51 0.39
CA GLY A 80 4.90 -23.51 -0.50
C GLY A 80 5.57 -24.90 -0.51
N LYS A 81 6.57 -25.15 0.35
CA LYS A 81 7.10 -26.49 0.61
C LYS A 81 6.53 -27.14 1.88
N SER A 82 5.62 -26.50 2.61
CA SER A 82 5.06 -27.03 3.87
C SER A 82 3.57 -27.34 3.82
N GLU A 83 3.03 -27.70 2.65
CA GLU A 83 1.73 -28.40 2.59
C GLU A 83 1.88 -29.89 2.99
N GLU A 84 2.64 -30.16 4.06
CA GLU A 84 2.13 -30.98 5.13
C GLU A 84 1.76 -30.01 6.25
N SER A 85 0.48 -29.66 6.32
CA SER A 85 -0.11 -28.87 7.38
C SER A 85 0.55 -29.09 8.75
N PRO A 86 1.22 -28.08 9.36
CA PRO A 86 1.18 -28.00 10.80
C PRO A 86 -0.24 -27.54 11.10
N ARG A 87 -1.15 -28.51 11.29
CA ARG A 87 -2.25 -28.36 12.26
C ARG A 87 -1.66 -27.51 13.38
N LEU A 88 -2.20 -26.33 13.63
CA LEU A 88 -1.80 -25.51 14.78
C LEU A 88 -1.80 -26.45 15.99
N VAL A 89 -0.61 -26.93 16.38
CA VAL A 89 -0.43 -27.84 17.51
C VAL A 89 -0.44 -26.96 18.75
N LEU A 90 -1.54 -26.25 18.96
CA LEU A 90 -1.90 -25.70 20.26
C LEU A 90 -2.32 -26.84 21.23
N SER A 91 -2.08 -28.10 20.85
CA SER A 91 -2.19 -29.28 21.71
C SER A 91 -0.86 -29.65 22.41
N LYS A 92 0.24 -28.93 22.17
CA LYS A 92 1.54 -29.14 22.86
C LYS A 92 1.79 -28.15 24.01
N LEU A 93 0.77 -27.47 24.53
CA LEU A 93 0.93 -26.80 25.82
C LEU A 93 0.91 -27.86 26.93
N PRO A 94 1.94 -27.97 27.78
CA PRO A 94 1.95 -28.94 28.88
C PRO A 94 0.76 -28.68 29.81
N LYS A 95 -0.13 -29.67 29.93
CA LYS A 95 -1.21 -29.70 30.93
C LYS A 95 -0.62 -29.88 32.33
N LYS A 96 -0.03 -28.84 32.89
CA LYS A 96 0.19 -28.72 34.33
C LYS A 96 0.02 -27.28 34.77
N LEU A 97 -1.23 -26.94 35.10
CA LEU A 97 -1.50 -25.89 36.07
C LEU A 97 -1.46 -26.58 37.46
N PRO A 98 -0.66 -26.12 38.43
CA PRO A 98 -0.72 -26.64 39.79
C PRO A 98 -2.12 -26.35 40.37
N LYS A 99 -2.80 -27.41 40.79
CA LYS A 99 -3.99 -27.34 41.62
C LYS A 99 -3.55 -26.83 43.00
N ASN A 100 -3.80 -25.58 43.31
CA ASN A 100 -4.05 -25.15 44.68
C ASN A 100 -5.30 -24.29 44.66
N GLY A 101 -6.36 -24.85 45.24
CA GLY A 101 -7.64 -24.20 45.37
C GLY A 101 -7.59 -23.12 46.45
N THR A 102 -8.31 -22.04 46.22
CA THR A 102 -9.12 -21.43 47.26
C THR A 102 -10.36 -20.90 46.57
N SER A 103 -11.49 -21.58 46.80
CA SER A 103 -12.81 -21.11 46.43
C SER A 103 -13.21 -20.04 47.44
N LEU A 104 -13.29 -18.77 47.03
CA LEU A 104 -14.00 -17.74 47.77
C LEU A 104 -14.68 -16.78 46.77
N LEU A 105 -15.95 -17.07 46.49
CA LEU A 105 -16.98 -16.06 46.31
C LEU A 105 -18.06 -16.37 47.37
N PRO A 106 -18.96 -15.46 47.76
CA PRO A 106 -19.19 -14.10 47.25
C PRO A 106 -19.34 -13.03 48.36
N ALA A 107 -19.27 -11.74 48.02
CA ALA A 107 -20.08 -10.71 48.68
C ALA A 107 -20.15 -9.44 47.83
N SER A 108 -21.37 -9.18 47.35
CA SER A 108 -21.91 -7.90 46.90
C SER A 108 -21.69 -6.76 47.90
N THR A 109 -21.46 -5.53 47.44
CA THR A 109 -22.42 -4.39 47.48
C THR A 109 -21.72 -3.03 47.32
N SER A 110 -22.37 -2.19 46.51
CA SER A 110 -22.53 -0.73 46.66
C SER A 110 -21.39 0.24 46.28
N GLU A 111 -21.66 0.96 45.19
CA GLU A 111 -21.73 2.43 45.09
C GLU A 111 -20.74 3.27 45.90
N THR A 112 -19.95 4.13 45.23
CA THR A 112 -20.22 5.59 45.13
C THR A 112 -19.06 6.34 44.47
N GLU A 113 -19.44 7.39 43.75
CA GLU A 113 -18.61 8.43 43.17
C GLU A 113 -17.64 9.05 44.19
N THR A 114 -16.48 9.55 43.74
CA THR A 114 -16.17 11.00 43.78
C THR A 114 -14.78 11.31 43.21
N VAL A 115 -14.76 12.49 42.58
CA VAL A 115 -13.70 13.25 41.93
C VAL A 115 -12.57 13.64 42.93
N VAL A 116 -11.34 13.84 42.43
CA VAL A 116 -10.50 15.07 42.60
C VAL A 116 -9.00 14.80 42.32
N ASN A 117 -8.58 15.34 41.17
CA ASN A 117 -7.35 16.09 40.86
C ASN A 117 -6.32 16.38 41.98
N ASN A 118 -5.02 16.08 41.78
CA ASN A 118 -3.91 17.07 41.82
C ASN A 118 -2.50 16.49 41.62
N ASN A 119 -1.72 17.25 40.83
CA ASN A 119 -0.29 17.60 40.95
C ASN A 119 0.82 16.54 40.77
N ASN A 120 1.63 16.70 39.72
CA ASN A 120 2.83 17.54 39.77
C ASN A 120 3.30 17.96 38.38
#